data_AF-K2RZV8-F1
#
_entry.id   AF-K2RZV8-F1
#
_cell.length_a   1.000
_cell.length_b   1.000
_cell.length_c   1.000
_cell.angle_alpha   90.00
_cell.angle_beta   90.00
_cell.angle_gamma   90.00
#
_symmetry.space_group_name_H-M   'P 1'
#
loop_
_entity.id
_entity.type
_entity.pdbx_description
1 polymer ?
#
loop_
_entity_poly.entity_id
_entity_poly.type
_entity_poly.pdbx_seq_one_letter_code
_entity_poly.pdbx_strand_id
1 'polypeptide(L)'
;MLPADQELLNLDLPDGLTLADLKGFVQAESNLPVNAQYFFFNGQPLAGDNQTLEQAGIKDDDMLVVMIRRQGQRPQGQPQRAQPQQQRPFRSQQDGEIETTRLRILGDHNALRSLQDQRPELAAAVNDPNRWREEWINMKRLQEEQQREHQRQLDLLNADPFNVEAQAKIEEMIRQERVIENLQHAYEHNPEGKLGAISSFV
;
A
#
# COMPACT_ATOMS: atom_id res chain seq x y z
N MET A 1 4.95 -13.37 2.54
CA MET A 1 3.75 -12.49 2.45
C MET A 1 3.27 -12.57 1.01
N LEU A 2 2.26 -13.40 0.73
CA LEU A 2 1.66 -13.46 -0.60
C LEU A 2 0.90 -12.13 -0.80
N PRO A 3 1.10 -11.40 -1.91
CA PRO A 3 0.35 -10.18 -2.16
C PRO A 3 -1.14 -10.50 -2.30
N ALA A 4 -1.97 -9.55 -1.89
CA ALA A 4 -3.42 -9.64 -1.82
C ALA A 4 -4.06 -10.32 -3.05
N ASP A 5 -4.90 -11.33 -2.79
CA ASP A 5 -5.92 -11.94 -3.65
C ASP A 5 -5.68 -11.76 -5.17
N GLN A 6 -4.81 -12.60 -5.74
CA GLN A 6 -4.93 -12.93 -7.15
C GLN A 6 -6.11 -13.90 -7.30
N GLU A 7 -7.31 -13.34 -7.47
CA GLU A 7 -8.50 -14.13 -7.79
C GLU A 7 -8.34 -14.68 -9.21
N LEU A 8 -8.00 -15.97 -9.30
CA LEU A 8 -7.91 -16.69 -10.56
C LEU A 8 -9.32 -17.15 -10.95
N LEU A 9 -9.81 -16.64 -12.08
CA LEU A 9 -11.09 -17.01 -12.66
C LEU A 9 -10.85 -17.93 -13.85
N ASN A 10 -11.31 -19.18 -13.72
CA ASN A 10 -11.31 -20.14 -14.81
C ASN A 10 -12.60 -19.96 -15.60
N LEU A 11 -12.51 -19.48 -16.83
CA LEU A 11 -13.66 -19.25 -17.71
C LEU A 11 -13.66 -20.30 -18.82
N ASP A 12 -14.73 -21.08 -18.90
CA ASP A 12 -14.99 -21.98 -20.03
C ASP A 12 -15.72 -21.18 -21.11
N LEU A 13 -14.99 -20.84 -22.18
CA LEU A 13 -15.45 -19.92 -23.22
C LEU A 13 -15.59 -20.68 -24.55
N PRO A 14 -16.74 -20.65 -25.22
CA PRO A 14 -16.88 -21.24 -26.55
C PRO A 14 -16.05 -20.50 -27.62
N ASP A 15 -15.67 -21.25 -28.65
CA ASP A 15 -14.91 -20.75 -29.79
C ASP A 15 -15.64 -19.59 -30.51
N GLY A 16 -14.87 -18.61 -30.99
CA GLY A 16 -15.40 -17.48 -31.76
C GLY A 16 -16.05 -16.35 -30.94
N LEU A 17 -15.98 -16.39 -29.60
CA LEU A 17 -16.46 -15.28 -28.76
C LEU A 17 -15.67 -13.99 -28.98
N THR A 18 -16.37 -12.88 -28.82
CA THR A 18 -15.77 -11.55 -28.91
C THR A 18 -15.24 -11.07 -27.56
N LEU A 19 -14.34 -10.09 -27.60
CA LEU A 19 -13.88 -9.39 -26.39
C LEU A 19 -15.04 -8.71 -25.64
N ALA A 20 -16.12 -8.31 -26.32
CA ALA A 20 -17.30 -7.78 -25.67
C ALA A 20 -18.02 -8.83 -24.82
N ASP A 21 -18.16 -10.05 -25.35
CA ASP A 21 -18.80 -11.16 -24.65
C ASP A 21 -17.98 -11.57 -23.43
N LEU A 22 -16.65 -11.65 -23.58
CA LEU A 22 -15.73 -11.92 -22.46
C LEU A 22 -15.90 -10.92 -21.30
N LYS A 23 -15.95 -9.62 -21.61
CA LYS A 23 -16.21 -8.57 -20.60
C LYS A 23 -17.56 -8.75 -19.91
N GLY A 24 -18.57 -9.18 -20.68
CA GLY A 24 -19.91 -9.51 -20.16
C GLY A 24 -19.87 -10.69 -19.19
N PHE A 25 -19.16 -11.77 -19.53
CA PHE A 25 -18.97 -12.92 -18.64
C PHE A 25 -18.26 -12.53 -17.36
N VAL A 26 -17.13 -11.81 -17.45
CA VAL A 26 -16.41 -11.34 -16.26
C VAL A 26 -17.28 -10.41 -15.42
N GLN A 27 -18.12 -9.56 -16.04
CA GLN A 27 -19.07 -8.74 -15.29
C GLN A 27 -20.11 -9.58 -14.55
N ALA A 28 -20.63 -10.64 -15.16
CA ALA A 28 -21.63 -11.51 -14.53
C ALA A 28 -21.05 -12.28 -13.32
N GLU A 29 -19.82 -12.78 -13.45
CA GLU A 29 -19.15 -13.56 -12.40
C GLU A 29 -18.62 -12.68 -11.26
N SER A 30 -17.95 -11.56 -11.59
CA SER A 30 -17.29 -10.69 -10.59
C SER A 30 -18.18 -9.55 -10.06
N ASN A 31 -19.34 -9.33 -10.67
CA ASN A 31 -20.23 -8.19 -10.41
C ASN A 31 -19.55 -6.81 -10.63
N LEU A 32 -18.49 -6.77 -11.45
CA LEU A 32 -17.74 -5.57 -11.79
C LEU A 32 -18.20 -5.01 -13.12
N PRO A 33 -18.45 -3.70 -13.25
CA PRO A 33 -18.94 -3.15 -14.50
C PRO A 33 -17.87 -3.22 -15.60
N VAL A 34 -18.26 -3.54 -16.84
CA VAL A 34 -17.32 -3.66 -18.00
C VAL A 34 -16.34 -2.49 -18.10
N ASN A 35 -16.80 -1.27 -17.83
CA ASN A 35 -15.97 -0.06 -17.92
C ASN A 35 -14.88 0.07 -16.84
N ALA A 36 -14.94 -0.75 -15.79
CA ALA A 36 -13.92 -0.83 -14.74
C ALA A 36 -12.88 -1.93 -15.05
N GLN A 37 -13.13 -2.79 -16.03
CA GLN A 37 -12.29 -3.92 -16.37
C GLN A 37 -11.32 -3.56 -17.50
N TYR A 38 -10.03 -3.81 -17.28
CA TYR A 38 -8.99 -3.62 -18.29
C TYR A 38 -8.24 -4.94 -18.49
N PHE A 39 -8.36 -5.52 -19.68
CA PHE A 39 -7.77 -6.81 -20.01
C PHE A 39 -6.39 -6.63 -20.65
N PHE A 40 -5.44 -7.46 -20.25
CA PHE A 40 -4.09 -7.52 -20.82
C PHE A 40 -3.74 -8.94 -21.21
N PHE A 41 -3.17 -9.10 -22.40
CA PHE A 41 -2.61 -10.35 -22.89
C PHE A 41 -1.15 -10.13 -23.28
N ASN A 42 -0.23 -10.92 -22.73
CA ASN A 42 1.22 -10.74 -22.94
C ASN A 42 1.71 -9.29 -22.70
N GLY A 43 1.10 -8.60 -21.73
CA GLY A 43 1.41 -7.21 -21.40
C GLY A 43 0.86 -6.16 -22.38
N GLN A 44 0.16 -6.58 -23.44
CA GLN A 44 -0.54 -5.69 -24.37
C GLN A 44 -2.00 -5.51 -23.93
N PRO A 45 -2.51 -4.26 -23.87
CA PRO A 45 -3.90 -4.02 -23.54
C PRO A 45 -4.79 -4.53 -24.67
N LEU A 46 -5.76 -5.37 -24.32
CA LEU A 46 -6.81 -5.80 -25.24
C LEU A 46 -7.87 -4.69 -25.33
N ALA A 47 -7.84 -3.95 -26.43
CA ALA A 47 -8.76 -2.85 -26.69
C ALA A 47 -9.63 -3.16 -27.92
N GLY A 48 -10.93 -2.96 -27.77
CA GLY A 48 -11.91 -3.29 -28.81
C GLY A 48 -12.98 -4.25 -28.29
N ASP A 49 -14.13 -4.22 -28.94
CA ASP A 49 -15.33 -4.99 -28.57
C ASP A 49 -15.68 -6.03 -29.65
N ASN A 50 -15.30 -5.77 -30.91
CA ASN A 50 -15.70 -6.59 -32.06
C ASN A 50 -14.67 -7.66 -32.47
N GLN A 51 -13.49 -7.66 -31.87
CA GLN A 51 -12.44 -8.64 -32.17
C GLN A 51 -12.72 -9.94 -31.41
N THR A 52 -12.51 -11.08 -32.06
CA THR A 52 -12.58 -12.39 -31.39
C THR A 52 -11.32 -12.67 -30.58
N LEU A 53 -11.42 -13.54 -29.58
CA LEU A 53 -10.26 -13.92 -28.76
C LEU A 53 -9.13 -14.51 -29.62
N GLU A 54 -9.48 -15.34 -30.61
CA GLU A 54 -8.53 -15.92 -31.57
C GLU A 54 -7.84 -14.86 -32.44
N GLN A 55 -8.58 -13.84 -32.89
CA GLN A 55 -8.01 -12.72 -33.65
C GLN A 55 -7.08 -11.86 -32.79
N ALA A 56 -7.30 -11.82 -31.47
CA ALA A 56 -6.40 -11.21 -30.51
C ALA A 56 -5.18 -12.10 -30.18
N GLY A 57 -5.13 -13.31 -30.74
CA GLY A 57 -4.03 -14.27 -30.55
C GLY A 57 -4.13 -15.09 -29.26
N ILE A 58 -5.29 -15.06 -28.60
CA ILE A 58 -5.56 -15.78 -27.34
C ILE A 58 -6.01 -17.20 -27.70
N LYS A 59 -5.43 -18.20 -27.02
CA LYS A 59 -5.72 -19.63 -27.21
C LYS A 59 -6.17 -20.28 -25.90
N ASP A 60 -6.56 -21.55 -26.00
CA ASP A 60 -6.79 -22.40 -24.83
C ASP A 60 -5.57 -22.40 -23.91
N ASP A 61 -5.83 -22.34 -22.60
CA ASP A 61 -4.83 -22.27 -21.51
C ASP A 61 -4.08 -20.93 -21.37
N ASP A 62 -4.37 -19.92 -22.21
CA ASP A 62 -3.77 -18.60 -22.06
C ASP A 62 -4.33 -17.82 -20.86
N MET A 63 -3.43 -17.15 -20.13
CA MET A 63 -3.79 -16.31 -19.00
C MET A 63 -3.99 -14.85 -19.42
N LEU A 64 -5.13 -14.29 -19.02
CA LEU A 64 -5.44 -12.87 -19.16
C LEU A 64 -5.34 -12.18 -17.80
N VAL A 65 -4.71 -11.01 -17.78
CA VAL A 65 -4.67 -10.18 -16.58
C VAL A 65 -5.79 -9.16 -16.66
N VAL A 66 -6.69 -9.18 -15.67
CA VAL A 66 -7.76 -8.20 -15.54
C VAL A 66 -7.38 -7.20 -14.46
N MET A 67 -7.15 -5.94 -14.84
CA MET A 67 -6.99 -4.85 -13.89
C MET A 67 -8.34 -4.18 -13.65
N ILE A 68 -8.74 -4.12 -12.38
CA ILE A 68 -10.02 -3.54 -11.98
C ILE A 68 -9.76 -2.13 -11.45
N ARG A 69 -10.29 -1.11 -12.15
CA ARG A 69 -10.34 0.25 -11.62
C ARG A 69 -11.67 0.46 -10.92
N ARG A 70 -11.69 0.35 -9.60
CA ARG A 70 -12.89 0.70 -8.81
C ARG A 70 -13.23 2.16 -9.10
N GLN A 71 -14.34 2.38 -9.81
CA GLN A 71 -14.89 3.71 -10.04
C GLN A 71 -15.56 4.19 -8.75
N GLY A 72 -14.74 4.53 -7.76
CA GLY A 72 -15.14 5.16 -6.50
C GLY A 72 -14.30 6.41 -6.32
N GLN A 73 -14.97 7.56 -6.32
CA GLN A 73 -14.43 8.92 -6.15
C GLN A 73 -13.78 9.55 -7.39
N ARG A 74 -14.64 9.97 -8.32
CA ARG A 74 -14.43 11.23 -9.05
C ARG A 74 -15.31 12.29 -8.38
N PRO A 75 -14.76 13.40 -7.84
CA PRO A 75 -15.60 14.56 -7.57
C PRO A 75 -16.12 15.08 -8.92
N GLN A 76 -17.44 15.18 -9.04
CA GLN A 76 -18.08 15.93 -10.12
C GLN A 76 -17.57 17.39 -10.07
N GLY A 77 -16.72 17.74 -11.02
CA GLY A 77 -16.30 19.10 -11.32
C GLY A 77 -16.66 19.43 -12.76
N GLN A 78 -17.31 20.58 -12.94
CA GLN A 78 -17.93 21.12 -14.15
C GLN A 78 -17.06 21.10 -15.43
N PRO A 79 -17.68 21.15 -16.64
CA PRO A 79 -16.93 21.33 -17.88
C PRO A 79 -16.39 22.77 -17.95
N GLN A 80 -15.10 22.94 -17.69
CA GLN A 80 -14.42 24.23 -17.85
C GLN A 80 -13.63 24.27 -19.16
N ARG A 81 -13.95 25.31 -19.93
CA ARG A 81 -13.34 25.68 -21.22
C ARG A 81 -11.81 25.60 -21.17
N ALA A 82 -11.25 25.07 -22.26
CA ALA A 82 -9.82 24.99 -22.51
C ALA A 82 -9.13 26.35 -22.28
N GLN A 83 -8.17 26.36 -21.36
CA GLN A 83 -7.10 27.35 -21.29
C GLN A 83 -5.74 26.63 -21.21
N PRO A 84 -4.66 27.22 -21.75
CA PRO A 84 -3.40 26.53 -21.92
C PRO A 84 -2.68 26.28 -20.59
N GLN A 85 -2.41 25.00 -20.40
CA GLN A 85 -1.51 24.32 -19.48
C GLN A 85 -0.29 25.14 -19.00
N GLN A 86 -0.36 25.66 -17.76
CA GLN A 86 0.82 25.87 -16.94
C GLN A 86 0.99 24.66 -16.00
N GLN A 87 2.22 24.15 -15.99
CA GLN A 87 2.69 22.95 -15.29
C GLN A 87 2.44 23.03 -13.76
N ARG A 88 1.25 22.61 -13.28
CA ARG A 88 0.99 22.37 -11.83
C ARG A 88 0.03 21.19 -11.50
N PRO A 89 0.02 20.03 -12.18
CA PRO A 89 -0.89 18.94 -11.78
C PRO A 89 -0.41 18.15 -10.54
N PHE A 90 0.90 18.02 -10.29
CA PHE A 90 1.41 17.13 -9.23
C PHE A 90 1.18 17.65 -7.80
N ARG A 91 1.39 18.95 -7.56
CA ARG A 91 1.27 19.55 -6.22
C ARG A 91 -0.17 19.47 -5.71
N SER A 92 -1.13 19.76 -6.59
CA SER A 92 -2.56 19.76 -6.28
C SER A 92 -3.11 18.39 -5.88
N GLN A 93 -2.52 17.30 -6.40
CA GLN A 93 -2.95 15.94 -6.11
C GLN A 93 -2.45 15.51 -4.72
N GLN A 94 -1.17 15.78 -4.43
CA GLN A 94 -0.58 15.54 -3.11
C GLN A 94 -1.22 16.39 -2.01
N ASP A 95 -1.55 17.66 -2.32
CA ASP A 95 -2.27 18.55 -1.41
C ASP A 95 -3.65 17.98 -1.03
N GLY A 96 -4.33 17.32 -1.97
CA GLY A 96 -5.60 16.65 -1.73
C GLY A 96 -5.48 15.47 -0.78
N GLU A 97 -4.47 14.62 -0.95
CA GLU A 97 -4.21 13.46 -0.08
C GLU A 97 -3.83 13.85 1.36
N ILE A 98 -3.05 14.92 1.51
CA ILE A 98 -2.67 15.45 2.82
C ILE A 98 -3.90 15.97 3.57
N GLU A 99 -4.80 16.65 2.85
CA GLU A 99 -6.02 17.20 3.42
C GLU A 99 -7.04 16.10 3.77
N THR A 100 -7.22 15.08 2.92
CA THR A 100 -8.09 13.94 3.26
C THR A 100 -7.60 13.21 4.51
N THR A 101 -6.29 13.09 4.68
CA THR A 101 -5.69 12.49 5.88
C THR A 101 -5.95 13.34 7.12
N ARG A 102 -5.80 14.67 7.03
CA ARG A 102 -6.13 15.61 8.11
C ARG A 102 -7.58 15.45 8.56
N LEU A 103 -8.51 15.40 7.61
CA LEU A 103 -9.94 15.26 7.88
C LEU A 103 -10.27 13.91 8.52
N ARG A 104 -9.63 12.83 8.08
CA ARG A 104 -9.77 11.51 8.70
C ARG A 104 -9.32 11.52 10.15
N ILE A 105 -8.17 12.12 10.44
CA ILE A 105 -7.64 12.23 11.81
C ILE A 105 -8.56 13.10 12.66
N LEU A 106 -9.04 14.24 12.14
CA LEU A 106 -10.02 15.07 12.85
C LEU A 106 -11.33 14.34 13.18
N GLY A 107 -11.76 13.42 12.31
CA GLY A 107 -12.93 12.58 12.54
C GLY A 107 -12.71 11.41 13.50
N ASP A 108 -11.47 11.10 13.88
CA ASP A 108 -11.11 9.97 14.73
C ASP A 108 -10.36 10.43 15.99
N HIS A 109 -11.07 10.43 17.13
CA HIS A 109 -10.52 10.85 18.42
C HIS A 109 -9.34 9.98 18.90
N ASN A 110 -9.31 8.69 18.55
CA ASN A 110 -8.21 7.81 18.95
C ASN A 110 -6.96 8.10 18.12
N ALA A 111 -7.14 8.38 16.82
CA ALA A 111 -6.05 8.79 15.94
C ALA A 111 -5.43 10.12 16.41
N LEU A 112 -6.25 11.10 16.82
CA LEU A 112 -5.76 12.35 17.38
C LEU A 112 -4.96 12.16 18.68
N ARG A 113 -5.44 11.31 19.61
CA ARG A 113 -4.72 11.04 20.86
C ARG A 113 -3.36 10.39 20.57
N SER A 114 -3.34 9.37 19.73
CA SER A 114 -2.10 8.70 19.31
C SER A 114 -1.12 9.68 18.67
N LEU A 115 -1.64 10.59 17.83
CA LEU A 115 -0.83 11.63 17.21
C LEU A 115 -0.28 12.64 18.23
N GLN A 116 -1.05 12.98 19.27
CA GLN A 116 -0.57 13.84 20.36
C GLN A 116 0.55 13.18 21.16
N ASP A 117 0.43 11.90 21.47
CA ASP A 117 1.46 11.15 22.21
C ASP A 117 2.75 11.00 21.40
N GLN A 118 2.64 10.71 20.10
CA GLN A 118 3.80 10.45 19.25
C GLN A 118 4.41 11.71 18.65
N ARG A 119 3.59 12.68 18.23
CA ARG A 119 3.99 13.86 17.46
C ARG A 119 3.16 15.10 17.83
N PRO A 120 3.48 15.75 18.96
CA PRO A 120 2.73 16.90 19.45
C PRO A 120 2.75 18.09 18.48
N GLU A 121 3.83 18.27 17.72
CA GLU A 121 3.99 19.32 16.70
C GLU A 121 2.98 19.19 15.54
N LEU A 122 2.79 17.97 15.04
CA LEU A 122 1.84 17.67 13.96
C LEU A 122 0.40 17.72 14.48
N ALA A 123 0.16 17.25 15.71
CA ALA A 123 -1.15 17.35 16.36
C ALA A 123 -1.58 18.81 16.60
N ALA A 124 -0.66 19.70 16.99
CA ALA A 124 -0.95 21.12 17.16
C ALA A 124 -1.35 21.80 15.84
N ALA A 125 -0.80 21.33 14.71
CA ALA A 125 -1.08 21.86 13.39
C ALA A 125 -2.39 21.34 12.77
N VAL A 126 -3.08 20.37 13.39
CA VAL A 126 -4.25 19.70 12.79
C VAL A 126 -5.42 20.64 12.46
N ASN A 127 -5.57 21.73 13.21
CA ASN A 127 -6.60 22.75 13.00
C ASN A 127 -6.22 23.78 11.92
N ASP A 128 -4.95 23.81 11.49
CA ASP A 128 -4.41 24.75 10.51
C ASP A 128 -4.00 24.01 9.23
N PRO A 129 -4.81 24.03 8.15
CA PRO A 129 -4.54 23.23 6.94
C PRO A 129 -3.17 23.49 6.30
N ASN A 130 -2.70 24.75 6.33
CA ASN A 130 -1.41 25.11 5.77
C ASN A 130 -0.24 24.60 6.61
N ARG A 131 -0.31 24.77 7.94
CA ARG A 131 0.73 24.27 8.85
C ARG A 131 0.76 22.76 8.89
N TRP A 132 -0.41 22.11 8.93
CA TRP A 132 -0.54 20.66 8.84
C TRP A 132 0.20 20.13 7.62
N ARG A 133 0.02 20.76 6.46
CA ARG A 133 0.66 20.36 5.22
C ARG A 133 2.17 20.46 5.30
N GLU A 134 2.70 21.57 5.81
CA GLU A 134 4.14 21.77 5.97
C GLU A 134 4.75 20.72 6.90
N GLU A 135 4.14 20.50 8.06
CA GLU A 135 4.61 19.50 9.03
C GLU A 135 4.49 18.07 8.50
N TRP A 136 3.41 17.77 7.78
CA TRP A 136 3.21 16.45 7.17
C TRP A 136 4.26 16.15 6.09
N ILE A 137 4.58 17.14 5.24
CA ILE A 137 5.62 17.01 4.21
C ILE A 137 6.99 16.83 4.87
N ASN A 138 7.29 17.62 5.91
CA ASN A 138 8.53 17.52 6.66
C ASN A 138 8.68 16.13 7.30
N MET A 139 7.62 15.64 7.96
CA MET A 139 7.54 14.29 8.51
C MET A 139 7.83 13.24 7.43
N LYS A 140 7.14 13.31 6.29
CA LYS A 140 7.30 12.32 5.22
C LYS A 140 8.72 12.29 4.68
N ARG A 141 9.33 13.46 4.46
CA ARG A 141 10.72 13.56 4.02
C ARG A 141 11.67 12.89 5.00
N LEU A 142 11.57 13.24 6.28
CA LEU A 142 12.43 12.65 7.32
C LEU A 142 12.25 11.13 7.39
N GLN A 143 11.01 10.65 7.26
CA GLN A 143 10.70 9.22 7.27
C GLN A 143 11.31 8.50 6.07
N GLU A 144 11.21 9.09 4.87
CA GLU A 144 11.81 8.54 3.65
C GLU A 144 13.34 8.50 3.74
N GLU A 145 13.98 9.51 4.33
CA GLU A 145 15.42 9.53 4.55
C GLU A 145 15.87 8.42 5.49
N GLN A 146 15.17 8.25 6.62
CA GLN A 146 15.44 7.16 7.57
C GLN A 146 15.23 5.78 6.93
N GLN A 147 14.14 5.60 6.17
CA GLN A 147 13.88 4.36 5.45
C GLN A 147 14.96 4.06 4.42
N ARG A 148 15.41 5.07 3.66
CA ARG A 148 16.49 4.90 2.69
C ARG A 148 17.81 4.52 3.37
N GLU A 149 18.13 5.12 4.51
CA GLU A 149 19.34 4.77 5.24
C GLU A 149 19.27 3.36 5.81
N HIS A 150 18.14 2.99 6.39
CA HIS A 150 17.88 1.63 6.87
C HIS A 150 17.98 0.62 5.72
N GLN A 151 17.38 0.92 4.56
CA GLN A 151 17.44 0.06 3.37
C GLN A 151 18.89 -0.09 2.88
N ARG A 152 19.67 0.99 2.82
CA ARG A 152 21.10 0.90 2.45
C ARG A 152 21.88 0.02 3.43
N GLN A 153 21.60 0.13 4.73
CA GLN A 153 22.24 -0.71 5.73
C GLN A 153 21.86 -2.18 5.53
N LEU A 154 20.59 -2.47 5.25
CA LEU A 154 20.12 -3.82 4.96
C LEU A 154 20.72 -4.37 3.66
N ASP A 155 20.84 -3.54 2.62
CA ASP A 155 21.45 -3.94 1.35
C ASP A 155 22.95 -4.26 1.52
N LEU A 156 23.68 -3.49 2.34
CA LEU A 156 25.07 -3.82 2.69
C LEU A 156 25.19 -5.14 3.44
N LEU A 157 24.23 -5.45 4.33
CA LEU A 157 24.18 -6.73 5.04
C LEU A 157 23.81 -7.91 4.12
N ASN A 158 23.00 -7.67 3.09
CA ASN A 158 22.57 -8.69 2.13
C ASN A 158 23.52 -8.86 0.93
N ALA A 159 24.31 -7.84 0.58
CA ALA A 159 25.22 -7.88 -0.58
C ALA A 159 26.27 -8.98 -0.46
N ASP A 160 26.58 -9.42 0.76
CA ASP A 160 27.39 -10.61 1.00
C ASP A 160 26.73 -11.49 2.09
N PRO A 161 25.91 -12.49 1.71
CA PRO A 161 25.24 -13.38 2.66
C PRO A 161 26.21 -14.30 3.43
N PHE A 162 27.51 -14.31 3.10
CA PHE A 162 28.54 -15.05 3.84
C PHE A 162 29.43 -14.14 4.68
N ASN A 163 29.13 -12.84 4.75
CA ASN A 163 29.87 -11.91 5.59
C ASN A 163 29.55 -12.15 7.07
N VAL A 164 30.54 -12.69 7.79
CA VAL A 164 30.46 -13.01 9.23
C VAL A 164 30.12 -11.78 10.07
N GLU A 165 30.54 -10.58 9.66
CA GLU A 165 30.23 -9.33 10.36
C GLU A 165 28.76 -8.93 10.16
N ALA A 166 28.21 -9.16 8.96
CA ALA A 166 26.79 -8.95 8.69
C ALA A 166 25.91 -9.93 9.49
N GLN A 167 26.31 -11.21 9.53
CA GLN A 167 25.64 -12.24 10.34
C GLN A 167 25.68 -11.91 11.83
N ALA A 168 26.83 -11.48 12.37
CA ALA A 168 26.97 -11.09 13.77
C ALA A 168 26.09 -9.87 14.12
N LYS A 169 25.99 -8.90 13.20
CA LYS A 169 25.14 -7.72 13.39
C LYS A 169 23.64 -8.07 13.34
N ILE A 170 23.25 -8.98 12.46
CA ILE A 170 21.88 -9.51 12.41
C ILE A 170 21.54 -10.27 13.70
N GLU A 171 22.47 -11.10 14.20
CA GLU A 171 22.27 -11.85 15.44
C GLU A 171 22.07 -10.94 16.65
N GLU A 172 22.88 -9.88 16.78
CA GLU A 172 22.76 -8.92 17.88
C GLU A 172 21.46 -8.11 17.79
N MET A 173 21.02 -7.70 16.59
CA MET A 173 19.73 -7.02 16.40
C MET A 173 18.55 -7.91 16.82
N ILE A 174 18.53 -9.17 16.38
CA ILE A 174 17.49 -10.14 16.78
C ILE A 174 17.50 -10.36 18.30
N ARG A 175 18.69 -10.44 18.90
CA ARG A 175 18.83 -10.61 20.35
C ARG A 175 18.23 -9.43 21.12
N GLN A 176 18.52 -8.21 20.68
CA GLN A 176 17.96 -7.00 21.29
C GLN A 176 16.45 -6.92 21.09
N GLU A 177 15.95 -7.23 19.89
CA GLU A 177 14.52 -7.31 19.63
C GLU A 177 13.83 -8.33 20.53
N ARG A 178 14.40 -9.52 20.75
CA ARG A 178 13.85 -10.50 21.71
C ARG A 178 13.86 -9.99 23.15
N VAL A 179 14.87 -9.22 23.56
CA VAL A 179 14.90 -8.64 24.91
C VAL A 179 13.80 -7.59 25.05
N ILE A 180 13.62 -6.73 24.04
CA ILE A 180 12.58 -5.70 24.02
C ILE A 180 11.19 -6.35 23.94
N GLU A 181 10.99 -7.36 23.09
CA GLU A 181 9.74 -8.12 22.96
C GLU A 181 9.40 -8.81 24.28
N ASN A 182 10.37 -9.44 24.94
CA ASN A 182 10.16 -10.04 26.26
C ASN A 182 9.81 -8.97 27.30
N LEU A 183 10.52 -7.83 27.31
CA LEU A 183 10.20 -6.70 28.18
C LEU A 183 8.80 -6.15 27.93
N GLN A 184 8.42 -5.94 26.68
CA GLN A 184 7.13 -5.43 26.26
C GLN A 184 6.02 -6.41 26.63
N HIS A 185 6.21 -7.70 26.33
CA HIS A 185 5.30 -8.76 26.75
C HIS A 185 5.18 -8.84 28.28
N ALA A 186 6.28 -8.62 29.01
CA ALA A 186 6.26 -8.55 30.47
C ALA A 186 5.54 -7.29 31.00
N TYR A 187 5.56 -6.16 30.28
CA TYR A 187 4.75 -4.99 30.63
C TYR A 187 3.27 -5.17 30.27
N GLU A 188 2.97 -5.85 29.16
CA GLU A 188 1.60 -6.11 28.69
C GLU A 188 0.88 -7.18 29.52
N HIS A 189 1.60 -8.18 30.02
CA HIS A 189 1.03 -9.34 30.72
C HIS A 189 1.26 -9.38 32.24
N ASN A 190 1.73 -8.31 32.88
CA ASN A 190 2.05 -8.36 34.31
C ASN A 190 1.41 -7.23 35.16
N PRO A 191 0.16 -7.40 35.63
CA PRO A 191 -0.27 -6.78 36.87
C PRO A 191 0.34 -7.59 38.04
N GLU A 192 1.33 -7.02 38.72
CA GLU A 192 1.92 -7.50 39.99
C GLU A 192 2.97 -8.63 39.95
N GLY A 193 4.25 -8.24 40.08
CA GLY A 193 5.22 -8.81 41.04
C GLY A 193 5.47 -10.32 41.08
N LYS A 194 6.51 -10.78 40.38
CA LYS A 194 7.38 -11.86 40.87
C LYS A 194 8.86 -11.53 40.68
N LEU A 195 9.32 -10.59 41.50
CA LEU A 195 10.68 -10.66 42.06
C LEU A 195 10.72 -11.88 42.98
N GLY A 196 11.49 -12.89 42.60
CA GLY A 196 11.58 -14.14 43.34
C GLY A 196 12.82 -14.95 42.96
N ALA A 197 13.99 -14.33 43.18
CA ALA A 197 15.29 -14.94 43.47
C ALA A 197 15.65 -16.26 42.74
N ILE A 198 16.56 -16.13 41.77
CA ILE A 198 17.50 -17.21 41.42
C ILE A 198 18.39 -17.40 42.67
N SER A 199 18.09 -18.38 43.50
CA SER A 199 18.99 -18.81 44.59
C SER A 199 19.88 -19.92 44.06
N SER A 200 21.18 -19.65 44.14
CA SER A 200 22.30 -20.53 43.85
C SER A 200 22.10 -21.97 44.33
N PHE A 201 22.52 -22.94 43.53
CA PHE A 201 23.00 -24.21 44.08
C PHE A 201 24.39 -24.49 43.53
N VAL A 202 25.28 -24.71 44.50
CA VAL A 202 26.67 -25.22 44.41
C VAL A 202 26.69 -26.59 43.76
#